data_AF-A0A7X2NS95-F1
#
_entry.id   AF-A0A7X2NS95-F1
#
_cell.length_a   1.000
_cell.length_b   1.000
_cell.length_c   1.000
_cell.angle_alpha   90.00
_cell.angle_beta   90.00
_cell.angle_gamma   90.00
#
_symmetry.space_group_name_H-M   'P 1'
#
loop_
_entity.id
_entity.type
_entity.pdbx_description
1 polymer ?
#
loop_
_entity_poly.entity_id
_entity_poly.type
_entity_poly.pdbx_seq_one_letter_code
_entity_poly.pdbx_strand_id
1 'polypeptide(L)'
;MPMMDLMTFEDPCLLQMMDSEKDDKQEQLQTLYFCLKYAGNTSKVGQKLFLQRNSVLYRMEKIQPSANQNLEDWEEDMRLMLSFAFLIYLGMMKFV
;
A
#
# COMPACT_ATOMS: atom_id res chain seq x y z
N MET A 1 -12.69 4.58 29.15
CA MET A 1 -12.46 4.77 27.70
C MET A 1 -11.95 3.44 27.19
N PRO A 2 -12.67 2.72 26.32
CA PRO A 2 -12.12 1.50 25.75
C PRO A 2 -10.84 1.89 24.99
N MET A 3 -9.76 1.15 25.22
CA MET A 3 -8.54 1.29 24.44
C MET A 3 -8.91 0.92 23.01
N MET A 4 -9.05 1.94 22.16
CA MET A 4 -9.38 1.74 20.75
C MET A 4 -8.19 1.01 20.13
N ASP A 5 -8.40 -0.22 19.69
CA ASP A 5 -7.36 -0.97 19.00
C ASP A 5 -7.08 -0.28 17.67
N LEU A 6 -5.87 0.27 17.53
CA LEU A 6 -5.43 0.95 16.30
C LEU A 6 -5.55 0.01 15.08
N MET A 7 -5.46 -1.30 15.30
CA MET A 7 -5.64 -2.31 14.25
C MET A 7 -7.07 -2.34 13.69
N THR A 8 -8.06 -1.77 14.41
CA THR A 8 -9.44 -1.62 13.91
C THR A 8 -9.55 -0.63 12.75
N PHE A 9 -8.55 0.26 12.58
CA PHE A 9 -8.50 1.23 11.49
C PHE A 9 -7.72 0.73 10.28
N GLU A 10 -7.11 -0.46 10.37
CA GLU A 10 -6.34 -1.00 9.26
C GLU A 10 -7.27 -1.38 8.12
N ASP A 11 -6.86 -0.98 6.92
CA ASP A 11 -7.58 -1.33 5.72
C ASP A 11 -7.58 -2.87 5.51
N PRO A 12 -8.74 -3.50 5.28
CA PRO A 12 -8.83 -4.95 5.10
C PRO A 12 -7.94 -5.49 3.97
N CYS A 13 -7.71 -4.71 2.91
CA CYS A 13 -6.84 -5.14 1.83
C CYS A 13 -5.36 -5.10 2.28
N LEU A 14 -4.95 -4.10 3.07
CA LEU A 14 -3.59 -4.07 3.59
C LEU A 14 -3.31 -5.30 4.47
N LEU A 15 -4.27 -5.67 5.34
CA LEU A 15 -4.22 -6.88 6.14
C LEU A 15 -4.07 -8.14 5.28
N GLN A 16 -4.92 -8.30 4.26
CA GLN A 16 -4.83 -9.43 3.33
C GLN A 16 -3.50 -9.49 2.59
N MET A 17 -2.97 -8.34 2.18
CA MET A 17 -1.65 -8.26 1.54
C MET A 17 -0.55 -8.66 2.51
N MET A 18 -0.62 -8.25 3.78
CA MET A 18 0.36 -8.61 4.81
C MET A 18 0.36 -10.10 5.15
N ASP A 19 -0.83 -10.72 5.21
CA ASP A 19 -1.00 -12.15 5.49
C ASP A 19 -0.71 -13.06 4.29
N SER A 20 -0.49 -12.48 3.11
CA SER A 20 -0.19 -13.26 1.91
C SER A 20 1.14 -14.02 2.02
N GLU A 21 1.15 -15.29 1.61
CA GLU A 21 2.35 -16.12 1.44
C GLU A 21 3.02 -15.92 0.06
N LYS A 22 2.55 -14.98 -0.75
CA LYS A 22 3.14 -14.72 -2.08
C LYS A 22 4.55 -14.15 -1.96
N ASP A 23 5.46 -14.66 -2.80
CA ASP A 23 6.85 -14.19 -2.88
C ASP A 23 6.97 -12.71 -3.25
N ASP A 24 5.99 -12.15 -3.97
CA ASP A 24 5.98 -10.75 -4.41
C ASP A 24 5.30 -9.78 -3.43
N LYS A 25 4.87 -10.25 -2.25
CA LYS A 25 4.18 -9.44 -1.23
C LYS A 25 4.91 -8.12 -0.91
N GLN A 26 6.22 -8.19 -0.67
CA GLN A 26 6.99 -7.01 -0.27
C GLN A 26 7.05 -5.98 -1.40
N GLU A 27 7.19 -6.44 -2.66
CA GLU A 27 7.19 -5.56 -3.83
C GLU A 27 5.82 -4.90 -4.04
N GLN A 28 4.75 -5.64 -3.81
CA GLN A 28 3.37 -5.14 -3.92
C GLN A 28 3.09 -4.08 -2.85
N LEU A 29 3.41 -4.34 -1.58
CA LEU A 29 3.26 -3.39 -0.48
C LEU A 29 4.07 -2.11 -0.71
N GLN A 30 5.31 -2.24 -1.20
CA GLN A 30 6.14 -1.09 -1.57
C GLN A 30 5.53 -0.28 -2.72
N THR A 31 5.05 -0.97 -3.76
CA THR A 31 4.44 -0.31 -4.91
C THR A 31 3.19 0.45 -4.51
N LEU A 32 2.30 -0.17 -3.73
CA LEU A 32 1.10 0.49 -3.19
C LEU A 32 1.45 1.71 -2.34
N TYR A 33 2.38 1.57 -1.40
CA TYR A 33 2.82 2.67 -0.53
C TYR A 33 3.32 3.88 -1.34
N PHE A 34 4.19 3.66 -2.32
CA PHE A 34 4.71 4.77 -3.12
C PHE A 34 3.69 5.34 -4.10
N CYS A 35 2.77 4.51 -4.61
CA CYS A 35 1.66 5.00 -5.42
C CYS A 35 0.75 5.94 -4.61
N LEU A 36 0.37 5.57 -3.39
CA LEU A 36 -0.36 6.46 -2.48
C LEU A 36 0.43 7.73 -2.16
N LYS A 37 1.71 7.57 -1.76
CA LYS A 37 2.60 8.69 -1.39
C LYS A 37 2.80 9.71 -2.51
N TYR A 38 2.75 9.28 -3.77
CA TYR A 38 2.92 10.14 -4.94
C TYR A 38 1.63 10.37 -5.71
N ALA A 39 0.46 10.14 -5.10
CA ALA A 39 -0.85 10.35 -5.70
C ALA A 39 -0.96 9.74 -7.12
N GLY A 40 -0.56 8.47 -7.26
CA GLY A 40 -0.59 7.73 -8.51
C GLY A 40 0.45 8.15 -9.56
N ASN A 41 1.39 9.05 -9.25
CA ASN A 41 2.41 9.48 -10.20
C ASN A 41 3.44 8.36 -10.48
N THR A 42 3.12 7.52 -11.46
CA THR A 42 3.91 6.35 -11.87
C THR A 42 5.35 6.67 -12.28
N SER A 43 5.63 7.89 -12.77
CA SER A 43 7.00 8.33 -13.05
C SER A 43 7.81 8.52 -11.77
N LYS A 44 7.25 9.15 -10.73
CA LYS A 44 7.90 9.30 -9.42
C LYS A 44 8.06 7.96 -8.71
N VAL A 45 7.04 7.11 -8.78
CA VAL A 45 7.09 5.74 -8.23
C VAL A 45 8.19 4.93 -8.92
N GLY A 46 8.26 4.98 -10.26
CA GLY A 46 9.29 4.31 -11.04
C GLY A 46 10.70 4.77 -10.68
N GLN A 47 10.91 6.07 -10.52
CA GLN A 47 12.20 6.61 -10.05
C GLN A 47 12.57 6.10 -8.66
N LYS A 48 11.60 6.06 -7.73
CA LYS A 48 11.84 5.63 -6.35
C LYS A 48 12.10 4.12 -6.24
N LEU A 49 11.44 3.31 -7.06
CA LEU A 49 11.55 1.85 -7.06
C LEU A 49 12.53 1.31 -8.11
N PHE A 50 13.21 2.18 -8.86
CA PHE A 50 14.06 1.82 -10.01
C PHE A 50 13.32 0.97 -11.06
N LEU A 51 12.05 1.29 -11.29
CA LEU A 51 11.17 0.62 -12.26
C LEU A 51 10.86 1.52 -13.44
N GLN A 52 10.60 0.91 -14.60
CA GLN A 52 9.95 1.59 -15.70
C GLN A 52 8.48 1.87 -15.37
N ARG A 53 7.93 2.94 -15.94
CA ARG A 53 6.53 3.34 -15.76
C ARG A 53 5.54 2.19 -15.99
N ASN A 54 5.75 1.41 -17.06
CA ASN A 54 4.88 0.29 -17.41
C ASN A 54 4.95 -0.84 -16.38
N SER A 55 6.12 -1.06 -15.79
CA SER A 55 6.28 -2.05 -14.71
C SER A 55 5.54 -1.62 -13.45
N VAL A 56 5.48 -0.32 -13.15
CA VAL A 56 4.66 0.20 -12.04
C VAL A 56 3.18 -0.06 -12.29
N LEU A 57 2.68 0.27 -13.49
CA LEU A 57 1.28 0.01 -13.86
C LEU A 57 0.93 -1.48 -13.76
N TYR A 58 1.79 -2.34 -14.30
CA TYR A 58 1.62 -3.79 -14.22
C TYR A 58 1.57 -4.32 -12.77
N ARG A 59 2.42 -3.80 -11.88
CA ARG A 59 2.36 -4.16 -10.45
C ARG A 59 1.06 -3.66 -9.81
N MET A 60 0.59 -2.46 -10.14
CA MET A 60 -0.68 -1.94 -9.64
C MET A 60 -1.89 -2.75 -10.14
N GLU A 61 -1.89 -3.18 -11.40
CA GLU A 61 -2.90 -4.09 -11.95
C GLU A 61 -2.93 -5.45 -11.25
N LYS A 62 -1.81 -5.91 -10.67
CA LYS A 62 -1.78 -7.13 -9.85
C LYS A 62 -2.29 -6.91 -8.43
N ILE A 63 -2.14 -5.70 -7.89
CA ILE A 63 -2.60 -5.33 -6.56
C ILE A 63 -4.12 -5.15 -6.56
N GLN A 64 -4.69 -4.48 -7.57
CA GLN A 64 -6.14 -4.23 -7.68
C GLN A 64 -7.05 -5.47 -7.53
N PRO A 65 -6.81 -6.62 -8.20
CA PRO A 65 -7.66 -7.80 -8.05
C PRO A 65 -7.60 -8.45 -6.67
N SER A 66 -6.51 -8.26 -5.93
CA SER A 66 -6.43 -8.65 -4.51
C SER A 66 -6.98 -7.59 -3.56
N ALA A 67 -7.02 -6.33 -3.99
CA ALA A 67 -7.39 -5.21 -3.15
C ALA A 67 -8.88 -4.86 -3.23
N ASN A 68 -9.55 -5.11 -4.36
CA ASN A 68 -10.89 -4.60 -4.68
C ASN A 68 -11.08 -3.12 -4.30
N GLN A 69 -10.00 -2.34 -4.37
CA GLN A 69 -9.95 -0.94 -3.96
C GLN A 69 -10.11 -0.02 -5.15
N ASN A 70 -10.84 1.06 -4.95
CA ASN A 70 -10.88 2.15 -5.89
C ASN A 70 -9.92 3.24 -5.40
N LEU A 71 -8.69 3.27 -5.95
CA LEU A 71 -7.70 4.34 -5.68
C LEU A 71 -8.11 5.72 -6.23
N GLU A 72 -9.38 5.88 -6.60
CA GLU A 72 -10.03 7.15 -6.91
C GLU A 72 -10.91 7.63 -5.74
N ASP A 73 -11.17 6.78 -4.73
CA ASP A 73 -11.87 7.16 -3.50
C ASP A 73 -10.86 7.67 -2.47
N TRP A 74 -10.92 8.97 -2.21
CA TRP A 74 -10.05 9.67 -1.28
C TRP A 74 -10.15 9.12 0.16
N GLU A 75 -11.30 8.57 0.57
CA GLU A 75 -11.45 8.00 1.92
C GLU A 75 -10.70 6.68 2.06
N GLU A 76 -10.70 5.84 1.02
CA GLU A 76 -9.95 4.58 0.97
C GLU A 76 -8.44 4.86 0.94
N ASP A 77 -8.01 5.79 0.08
CA ASP A 77 -6.62 6.23 -0.01
C ASP A 77 -6.10 6.75 1.33
N MET A 78 -6.89 7.58 2.02
CA MET A 78 -6.49 8.14 3.32
C MET A 78 -6.37 7.04 4.38
N ARG A 79 -7.31 6.08 4.40
CA ARG A 79 -7.29 4.95 5.35
C ARG A 79 -6.04 4.09 5.15
N LEU A 80 -5.68 3.80 3.89
CA LEU A 80 -4.45 3.07 3.57
C LEU A 80 -3.20 3.85 3.97
N MET A 81 -3.15 5.14 3.66
CA MET A 81 -2.02 5.99 4.03
C MET A 81 -1.79 6.02 5.54
N LEU A 82 -2.88 6.13 6.33
CA LEU A 82 -2.81 6.08 7.79
C LEU A 82 -2.36 4.70 8.29
N SER A 83 -2.88 3.62 7.71
CA SER A 83 -2.49 2.25 8.06
C SER A 83 -0.99 2.02 7.83
N PHE A 84 -0.47 2.41 6.65
CA PHE A 84 0.97 2.37 6.36
C PHE A 84 1.77 3.23 7.35
N ALA A 85 1.30 4.44 7.66
CA ALA A 85 1.99 5.33 8.58
C ALA A 85 2.12 4.73 9.99
N PHE A 86 1.06 4.12 10.51
CA PHE A 86 1.09 3.44 11.81
C PHE A 86 2.05 2.26 11.81
N LEU A 87 1.96 1.39 10.80
CA LEU A 87 2.81 0.20 10.71
C LEU A 87 4.30 0.56 10.56
N ILE A 88 4.62 1.65 9.85
CA ILE A 88 5.99 2.16 9.77
C ILE A 88 6.44 2.74 11.12
N TYR A 89 5.59 3.54 11.77
CA TYR A 89 5.92 4.17 13.06
C TYR A 89 6.14 3.14 14.17
N LEU A 90 5.32 2.08 14.21
CA LEU A 90 5.45 0.95 15.12
C LEU A 90 6.64 0.03 14.78
N GLY A 91 7.34 0.28 13.67
CA GLY A 91 8.50 -0.50 13.23
C GLY A 91 8.14 -1.86 12.62
N MET A 92 6.87 -2.11 12.34
CA MET A 92 6.35 -3.35 11.74
C MET A 92 6.58 -3.40 10.22
N MET A 93 6.72 -2.24 9.56
CA MET A 93 7.11 -2.14 8.16
C MET A 93 8.24 -1.12 7.95
N LYS A 94 9.08 -1.40 6.96
CA LYS A 94 10.09 -0.45 6.48
C LYS A 94 10.17 -0.52 4.96
N PHE A 95 10.14 0.64 4.33
CA PHE A 95 10.32 0.79 2.90
C PHE A 95 11.62 1.55 2.62
N VAL A 96 12.34 1.11 1.59
CA VAL A 96 13.64 1.67 1.15
C VAL A 96 13.45 3.00 0.44
#